data_AF-A0A2V6ZBJ8-F1
#
_entry.id   AF-A0A2V6ZBJ8-F1
#
_cell.length_a   1.000
_cell.length_b   1.000
_cell.length_c   1.000
_cell.angle_alpha   90.00
_cell.angle_beta   90.00
_cell.angle_gamma   90.00
#
_symmetry.space_group_name_H-M   'P 1'
#
loop_
_entity.id
_entity.type
_entity.pdbx_description
1 polymer ?
#
loop_
_entity_poly.entity_id
_entity_poly.type
_entity_poly.pdbx_seq_one_letter_code
_entity_poly.pdbx_strand_id
1 'polypeptide(L)'
;MMRSRLICSGAVLVGLVVTAFVWPTARPAAQPSPGVQIDNDDIGGVVTGKNGPEAGVWVVAETTDLGTRFAKIVVTDDHGRYVIPDLPQATYNVWVRGYGLVDSPKVRAARGQIVNLTAVAAPSAAAAAEYYPAIYWFALLKIPDRSLFPGTGPEGNGMPVAFRSQEQWLNAIQLNGCGNCHQLGDKATREFPAALEASKSSSVDAWTRRLQSGPGGGTMVRTIGTLNTSDGGHIRRLAEWTDRIRVGELPSSVPPRPNGVERNLVVTVYDWLSAKYYIHDLALTDRRKPTVNAFGPIYGAAELSTDDLPILDPVKITKTTMKVPTRDQDAPSSALANPVVAPSPYFGTEQVWDSKVNAHNPMMDQEGRVYYTAQARSPKNPPRYCAAASGHPSAKVYPLTGTPDGFVQNSRQVTVYEPKSRQFTFIDTCFGTHHLNFAEDAYHTLWLSNNLQNELAIVGWVNTKMFWQTRDAGKSQGWTPLIVDTNGNGKRDAWVEPNQPEDPIKDKRIGLGF
;
A
#
# COMPACT_ATOMS: atom_id res chain seq x y z
N MET A 1 40.26 10.57 66.37
CA MET A 1 39.90 12.00 66.49
C MET A 1 40.83 12.82 65.61
N MET A 2 40.27 13.86 65.00
CA MET A 2 40.93 15.10 64.59
C MET A 2 41.97 15.12 63.46
N ARG A 3 41.66 16.02 62.53
CA ARG A 3 42.48 16.67 61.52
C ARG A 3 43.73 17.33 62.13
N SER A 4 44.79 17.47 61.33
CA SER A 4 45.34 18.79 60.99
C SER A 4 46.28 18.76 59.76
N ARG A 5 46.23 19.86 59.01
CA ARG A 5 47.00 20.22 57.79
C ARG A 5 48.45 20.64 58.19
N LEU A 6 49.46 20.95 57.36
CA LEU A 6 49.62 21.75 56.11
C LEU A 6 51.19 21.80 55.89
N ILE A 7 51.84 21.66 54.71
CA ILE A 7 52.37 22.74 53.81
C ILE A 7 53.39 22.15 52.79
N CYS A 8 53.40 22.81 51.62
CA CYS A 8 54.13 22.72 50.35
C CYS A 8 55.67 22.62 50.30
N SER A 9 56.18 22.16 49.13
CA SER A 9 57.18 22.76 48.19
C SER A 9 57.76 21.62 47.34
N GLY A 10 58.18 21.69 46.08
CA GLY A 10 58.39 22.70 45.04
C GLY A 10 59.07 21.96 43.87
N ALA A 11 58.82 22.36 42.62
CA ALA A 11 59.23 21.63 41.42
C ALA A 11 60.72 21.74 41.07
N VAL A 12 61.32 20.67 40.50
CA VAL A 12 62.50 20.75 39.62
C VAL A 12 62.34 19.75 38.47
N LEU A 13 62.30 20.28 37.24
CA LEU A 13 62.40 19.56 35.98
C LEU A 13 63.86 19.25 35.68
N VAL A 14 64.21 17.98 35.48
CA VAL A 14 65.48 17.54 34.88
C VAL A 14 65.15 16.75 33.62
N GLY A 15 65.59 17.26 32.48
CA GLY A 15 65.46 16.60 31.18
C GLY A 15 66.40 15.41 31.06
N LEU A 16 65.86 14.31 30.54
CA LEU A 16 66.61 13.12 30.17
C LEU A 16 66.18 12.73 28.76
N VAL A 17 67.07 13.00 27.80
CA VAL A 17 66.96 12.52 26.42
C VAL A 17 67.27 11.03 26.44
N VAL A 18 66.25 10.20 26.29
CA VAL A 18 66.38 8.75 26.09
C VAL A 18 66.16 8.46 24.62
N THR A 19 67.23 8.08 23.93
CA THR A 19 67.21 7.51 22.58
C THR A 19 66.63 6.09 22.65
N ALA A 20 65.34 5.94 22.30
CA ALA A 20 64.70 4.64 22.17
C ALA A 20 65.05 4.02 20.80
N PHE A 21 65.75 2.89 20.83
CA PHE A 21 65.90 2.00 19.68
C PHE A 21 64.52 1.48 19.25
N VAL A 22 64.09 1.84 18.04
CA VAL A 22 62.88 1.28 17.43
C VAL A 22 63.22 -0.10 16.87
N TRP A 23 62.89 -1.16 17.60
CA TRP A 23 62.74 -2.47 16.99
C TRP A 23 61.46 -2.49 16.15
N PRO A 24 61.49 -3.04 14.92
CA PRO A 24 60.28 -3.24 14.16
C PRO A 24 59.45 -4.30 14.90
N THR A 25 58.45 -3.86 15.67
CA THR A 25 57.39 -4.74 16.11
C THR A 25 56.67 -5.22 14.86
N ALA A 26 56.87 -6.49 14.51
CA ALA A 26 56.01 -7.16 13.55
C ALA A 26 54.58 -6.98 14.04
N ARG A 27 53.77 -6.19 13.32
CA ARG A 27 52.33 -6.14 13.55
C ARG A 27 51.84 -7.59 13.49
N PRO A 28 51.09 -8.09 14.48
CA PRO A 28 50.40 -9.35 14.31
C PRO A 28 49.61 -9.22 13.01
N ALA A 29 49.81 -10.15 12.07
CA ALA A 29 48.94 -10.27 10.92
C ALA A 29 47.50 -10.28 11.48
N ALA A 30 46.65 -9.39 10.96
CA ALA A 30 45.24 -9.39 11.31
C ALA A 30 44.75 -10.84 11.18
N GLN A 31 44.29 -11.42 12.29
CA GLN A 31 43.68 -12.74 12.23
C GLN A 31 42.59 -12.68 11.15
N PRO A 32 42.51 -13.67 10.23
CA PRO A 32 41.44 -13.69 9.26
C PRO A 32 40.12 -13.57 10.01
N SER A 33 39.30 -12.58 9.64
CA SER A 33 37.96 -12.44 10.20
C SER A 33 37.30 -13.81 10.20
N PRO A 34 36.69 -14.26 11.32
CA PRO A 34 35.97 -15.53 11.34
C PRO A 34 35.06 -15.60 10.13
N GLY A 35 35.22 -16.64 9.31
CA GLY A 35 34.43 -16.80 8.09
C GLY A 35 32.94 -16.71 8.40
N VAL A 36 32.16 -16.16 7.47
CA VAL A 36 30.70 -16.11 7.60
C VAL A 36 30.19 -17.52 7.86
N GLN A 37 29.51 -17.70 8.98
CA GLN A 37 28.90 -18.97 9.34
C GLN A 37 27.53 -19.06 8.68
N ILE A 38 27.26 -20.19 8.05
CA ILE A 38 25.99 -20.52 7.40
C ILE A 38 25.65 -21.97 7.71
N ASP A 39 24.39 -22.33 7.64
CA ASP A 39 23.97 -23.73 7.56
C ASP A 39 23.71 -24.17 6.10
N ASN A 40 23.01 -25.29 5.92
CA ASN A 40 22.87 -25.94 4.62
C ASN A 40 21.78 -25.32 3.72
N ASP A 41 20.85 -24.55 4.29
CA ASP A 41 19.79 -23.84 3.57
C ASP A 41 20.05 -22.35 3.40
N ASP A 42 21.23 -21.89 3.83
CA ASP A 42 21.67 -20.51 3.70
C ASP A 42 22.56 -20.27 2.47
N ILE A 43 22.67 -19.00 2.04
CA ILE A 43 23.80 -18.51 1.24
C ILE A 43 24.45 -17.35 1.99
N GLY A 44 25.76 -17.38 2.20
CA GLY A 44 26.47 -16.32 2.91
C GLY A 44 27.68 -15.81 2.16
N GLY A 45 28.30 -14.76 2.65
CA GLY A 45 29.57 -14.27 2.09
C GLY A 45 29.89 -12.85 2.49
N VAL A 46 30.89 -12.30 1.81
CA VAL A 46 31.33 -10.92 2.01
C VAL A 46 31.18 -10.14 0.71
N VAL A 47 30.62 -8.95 0.81
CA VAL A 47 30.62 -7.95 -0.26
C VAL A 47 31.79 -7.00 -0.06
N THR A 48 32.60 -6.84 -1.10
CA THR A 48 33.69 -5.86 -1.14
C THR A 48 33.47 -4.85 -2.25
N GLY A 49 33.78 -3.59 -1.98
CA GLY A 49 33.87 -2.52 -2.97
C GLY A 49 35.31 -2.05 -3.15
N LYS A 50 35.47 -0.92 -3.84
CA LYS A 50 36.78 -0.32 -4.13
C LYS A 50 37.59 0.02 -2.86
N ASN A 51 36.91 0.31 -1.76
CA ASN A 51 37.51 0.79 -0.52
C ASN A 51 37.60 -0.27 0.59
N GLY A 52 37.39 -1.56 0.27
CA GLY A 52 37.33 -2.64 1.24
C GLY A 52 35.90 -3.18 1.41
N PRO A 53 35.51 -3.68 2.59
CA PRO A 53 34.16 -4.20 2.82
C PRO A 53 33.07 -3.18 2.53
N GLU A 54 31.98 -3.61 1.87
CA GLU A 54 30.89 -2.74 1.46
C GLU A 54 29.69 -2.89 2.41
N ALA A 55 29.50 -1.92 3.30
CA ALA A 55 28.46 -1.97 4.32
C ALA A 55 27.12 -1.36 3.84
N GLY A 56 26.01 -1.86 4.39
CA GLY A 56 24.67 -1.32 4.16
C GLY A 56 24.18 -1.48 2.72
N VAL A 57 24.62 -2.52 2.01
CA VAL A 57 24.15 -2.83 0.65
C VAL A 57 23.25 -4.05 0.67
N TRP A 58 22.27 -4.09 -0.24
CA TRP A 58 21.36 -5.22 -0.37
C TRP A 58 22.03 -6.34 -1.15
N VAL A 59 22.01 -7.55 -0.60
CA VAL A 59 22.33 -8.76 -1.35
C VAL A 59 21.02 -9.46 -1.67
N VAL A 60 20.79 -9.68 -2.97
CA VAL A 60 19.55 -10.20 -3.52
C VAL A 60 19.83 -11.59 -4.09
N ALA A 61 19.14 -12.61 -3.58
CA ALA A 61 19.03 -13.91 -4.22
C ALA A 61 17.66 -14.03 -4.91
N GLU A 62 17.65 -14.09 -6.24
CA GLU A 62 16.41 -14.20 -7.03
C GLU A 62 16.37 -15.48 -7.86
N THR A 63 15.17 -16.02 -8.06
CA THR A 63 14.93 -17.20 -8.91
C THR A 63 13.53 -17.20 -9.52
N THR A 64 13.39 -17.94 -10.62
CA THR A 64 12.11 -18.27 -11.25
C THR A 64 11.81 -19.77 -11.20
N ASP A 65 12.67 -20.55 -10.56
CA ASP A 65 12.60 -22.02 -10.56
C ASP A 65 11.50 -22.55 -9.62
N LEU A 66 10.92 -21.69 -8.78
CA LEU A 66 9.95 -22.05 -7.73
C LEU A 66 8.48 -21.91 -8.18
N GLY A 67 8.22 -21.82 -9.49
CA GLY A 67 6.85 -21.67 -10.04
C GLY A 67 6.24 -20.28 -9.90
N THR A 68 6.88 -19.39 -9.13
CA THR A 68 6.63 -17.95 -9.14
C THR A 68 7.96 -17.20 -9.03
N ARG A 69 8.00 -15.92 -9.41
CA ARG A 69 9.21 -15.12 -9.17
C ARG A 69 9.39 -14.99 -7.66
N PHE A 70 10.61 -15.27 -7.24
CA PHE A 70 11.02 -15.23 -5.84
C PHE A 70 12.29 -14.40 -5.72
N ALA A 71 12.35 -13.55 -4.70
CA ALA A 71 13.60 -12.96 -4.25
C ALA A 71 13.66 -12.95 -2.72
N LYS A 72 14.84 -13.22 -2.16
CA LYS A 72 15.14 -12.96 -0.75
C LYS A 72 16.30 -11.97 -0.67
N ILE A 73 16.12 -10.93 0.14
CA ILE A 73 16.98 -9.75 0.19
C ILE A 73 17.42 -9.52 1.63
N VAL A 74 18.72 -9.35 1.82
CA VAL A 74 19.34 -9.05 3.11
C VAL A 74 20.29 -7.88 2.98
N VAL A 75 20.77 -7.34 4.10
CA VAL A 75 21.70 -6.21 4.09
C VAL A 75 23.04 -6.59 4.71
N THR A 76 24.14 -6.11 4.12
CA THR A 76 25.48 -6.32 4.66
C THR A 76 25.74 -5.52 5.94
N ASP A 77 26.51 -6.12 6.86
CA ASP A 77 27.00 -5.44 8.07
C ASP A 77 28.19 -4.49 7.82
N ASP A 78 28.77 -3.92 8.87
CA ASP A 78 29.93 -2.99 8.76
C ASP A 78 31.19 -3.64 8.16
N HIS A 79 31.25 -4.98 8.15
CA HIS A 79 32.33 -5.75 7.56
C HIS A 79 31.93 -6.36 6.21
N GLY A 80 30.85 -5.87 5.59
CA GLY A 80 30.36 -6.35 4.30
C GLY A 80 29.77 -7.75 4.34
N ARG A 81 29.60 -8.36 5.51
CA ARG A 81 29.14 -9.75 5.65
C ARG A 81 27.63 -9.83 5.50
N TYR A 82 27.15 -10.91 4.90
CA TYR A 82 25.72 -11.20 4.77
C TYR A 82 25.44 -12.69 4.89
N VAL A 83 24.21 -13.01 5.32
CA VAL A 83 23.61 -14.35 5.26
C VAL A 83 22.20 -14.18 4.72
N ILE A 84 21.86 -14.89 3.65
CA ILE A 84 20.50 -15.02 3.11
C ILE A 84 19.94 -16.33 3.67
N PRO A 85 19.05 -16.27 4.67
CA PRO A 85 18.67 -17.45 5.42
C PRO A 85 17.56 -18.26 4.76
N ASP A 86 17.40 -19.52 5.15
CA ASP A 86 16.24 -20.36 4.88
C ASP A 86 15.78 -20.31 3.41
N LEU A 87 16.71 -20.55 2.47
CA LEU A 87 16.41 -20.53 1.05
C LEU A 87 15.77 -21.86 0.61
N PRO A 88 14.64 -21.80 -0.10
CA PRO A 88 14.07 -22.96 -0.77
C PRO A 88 15.09 -23.65 -1.68
N GLN A 89 14.88 -24.93 -1.97
CA GLN A 89 15.77 -25.63 -2.89
C GLN A 89 15.55 -25.12 -4.33
N ALA A 90 16.48 -24.30 -4.82
CA ALA A 90 16.50 -23.75 -6.17
C ALA A 90 17.92 -23.36 -6.59
N THR A 91 18.10 -22.94 -7.84
CA THR A 91 19.28 -22.16 -8.22
C THR A 91 18.93 -20.68 -8.19
N TYR A 92 19.83 -19.87 -7.63
CA TYR A 92 19.64 -18.44 -7.47
C TYR A 92 20.63 -17.65 -8.31
N ASN A 93 20.20 -16.50 -8.80
CA ASN A 93 21.10 -15.44 -9.18
C ASN A 93 21.31 -14.55 -7.95
N VAL A 94 22.55 -14.44 -7.50
CA VAL A 94 22.94 -13.64 -6.32
C VAL A 94 23.72 -12.43 -6.79
N TRP A 95 23.33 -11.24 -6.32
CA TRP A 95 23.91 -9.97 -6.75
C TRP A 95 23.68 -8.86 -5.71
N VAL A 96 24.37 -7.74 -5.90
CA VAL A 96 24.41 -6.61 -4.97
C VAL A 96 23.77 -5.37 -5.56
N ARG A 97 22.98 -4.66 -4.74
CA ARG A 97 22.44 -3.33 -5.01
C ARG A 97 22.74 -2.39 -3.84
N GLY A 98 22.92 -1.10 -4.11
CA GLY A 98 23.02 -0.10 -3.05
C GLY A 98 22.91 1.33 -3.58
N TYR A 99 22.52 2.27 -2.74
CA TYR A 99 22.57 3.68 -3.11
C TYR A 99 24.03 4.11 -3.34
N GLY A 100 24.28 4.87 -4.41
CA GLY A 100 25.64 5.20 -4.88
C GLY A 100 26.31 4.11 -5.73
N LEU A 101 25.63 2.99 -5.96
CA LEU A 101 26.12 1.86 -6.77
C LEU A 101 25.23 1.64 -8.00
N VAL A 102 25.69 0.77 -8.89
CA VAL A 102 24.85 0.08 -9.88
C VAL A 102 24.80 -1.40 -9.53
N ASP A 103 23.83 -2.13 -10.08
CA ASP A 103 23.71 -3.57 -9.87
C ASP A 103 25.01 -4.29 -10.26
N SER A 104 25.49 -5.17 -9.37
CA SER A 104 26.65 -6.01 -9.67
C SER A 104 26.31 -7.07 -10.72
N PRO A 105 27.33 -7.68 -11.38
CA PRO A 105 27.12 -8.92 -12.11
C PRO A 105 26.44 -9.98 -11.22
N LYS A 106 25.58 -10.79 -11.85
CA LYS A 106 24.86 -11.88 -11.18
C LYS A 106 25.70 -13.14 -11.13
N VAL A 107 25.78 -13.76 -9.96
CA VAL A 107 26.48 -15.03 -9.73
C VAL A 107 25.46 -16.13 -9.49
N ARG A 108 25.58 -17.25 -10.21
CA ARG A 108 24.76 -18.44 -9.97
C ARG A 108 25.22 -19.13 -8.69
N ALA A 109 24.29 -19.39 -7.77
CA ALA A 109 24.58 -20.07 -6.51
C ALA A 109 23.42 -20.96 -6.07
N ALA A 110 23.70 -21.87 -5.15
CA ALA A 110 22.75 -22.72 -4.46
C ALA A 110 22.98 -22.65 -2.95
N ARG A 111 22.03 -23.17 -2.18
CA ARG A 111 22.13 -23.26 -0.71
C ARG A 111 23.41 -23.97 -0.23
N GLY A 112 23.88 -23.62 0.96
CA GLY A 112 25.10 -24.11 1.59
C GLY A 112 26.40 -23.52 1.01
N GLN A 113 26.31 -22.48 0.18
CA GLN A 113 27.47 -21.88 -0.48
C GLN A 113 27.88 -20.55 0.16
N ILE A 114 29.20 -20.36 0.24
CA ILE A 114 29.81 -19.05 0.50
C ILE A 114 30.10 -18.37 -0.85
N VAL A 115 29.48 -17.21 -1.08
CA VAL A 115 29.56 -16.44 -2.32
C VAL A 115 30.06 -15.03 -2.00
N ASN A 116 31.33 -14.76 -2.28
CA ASN A 116 31.87 -13.40 -2.17
C ASN A 116 31.48 -12.60 -3.42
N LEU A 117 31.05 -11.36 -3.21
CA LEU A 117 30.53 -10.49 -4.26
C LEU A 117 31.29 -9.17 -4.31
N THR A 118 31.34 -8.57 -5.48
CA THR A 118 31.96 -7.26 -5.67
C THR A 118 30.90 -6.22 -5.98
N ALA A 119 30.79 -5.19 -5.14
CA ALA A 119 29.94 -4.04 -5.38
C ALA A 119 30.51 -3.18 -6.52
N VAL A 120 29.63 -2.62 -7.35
CA VAL A 120 30.03 -1.80 -8.51
C VAL A 120 29.63 -0.35 -8.25
N ALA A 121 30.62 0.53 -8.13
CA ALA A 121 30.39 1.96 -7.98
C ALA A 121 29.63 2.51 -9.20
N ALA A 122 28.64 3.37 -8.96
CA ALA A 122 27.94 4.01 -10.05
C ALA A 122 28.90 4.91 -10.86
N PRO A 123 28.87 4.86 -12.21
CA PRO A 123 29.76 5.66 -13.04
C PRO A 123 29.45 7.17 -13.00
N SER A 124 28.27 7.56 -12.50
CA SER A 124 27.84 8.95 -12.34
C SER A 124 26.74 9.07 -11.29
N ALA A 125 26.48 10.30 -10.84
CA ALA A 125 25.35 10.59 -9.95
C ALA A 125 23.99 10.22 -10.59
N ALA A 126 23.85 10.41 -11.90
CA ALA A 126 22.66 10.01 -12.64
C ALA A 126 22.45 8.49 -12.61
N ALA A 127 23.52 7.71 -12.84
CA ALA A 127 23.46 6.26 -12.78
C ALA A 127 23.13 5.74 -11.37
N ALA A 128 23.61 6.41 -10.31
CA ALA A 128 23.25 6.09 -8.94
C ALA A 128 21.77 6.39 -8.64
N ALA A 129 21.26 7.53 -9.14
CA ALA A 129 19.92 8.01 -8.87
C ALA A 129 18.82 7.12 -9.47
N GLU A 130 19.11 6.35 -10.52
CA GLU A 130 18.16 5.37 -11.10
C GLU A 130 17.62 4.38 -10.06
N TYR A 131 18.39 4.11 -9.00
CA TYR A 131 18.03 3.19 -7.91
C TYR A 131 17.40 3.88 -6.70
N TYR A 132 17.31 5.21 -6.68
CA TYR A 132 16.70 5.92 -5.55
C TYR A 132 15.19 5.64 -5.46
N PRO A 133 14.62 5.65 -4.24
CA PRO A 133 13.19 5.47 -4.06
C PRO A 133 12.40 6.50 -4.86
N ALA A 134 11.22 6.10 -5.34
CA ALA A 134 10.33 6.95 -6.13
C ALA A 134 10.10 8.33 -5.49
N ILE A 135 9.96 8.38 -4.17
CA ILE A 135 9.70 9.63 -3.43
C ILE A 135 10.80 10.68 -3.59
N TYR A 136 12.07 10.31 -3.80
CA TYR A 136 13.17 11.25 -4.02
C TYR A 136 13.05 11.95 -5.38
N TRP A 137 12.57 11.22 -6.39
CA TRP A 137 12.25 11.78 -7.69
C TRP A 137 10.99 12.65 -7.61
N PHE A 138 9.98 12.19 -6.89
CA PHE A 138 8.74 12.94 -6.72
C PHE A 138 8.93 14.26 -5.96
N ALA A 139 9.88 14.31 -5.03
CA ALA A 139 10.25 15.52 -4.29
C ALA A 139 10.77 16.66 -5.19
N LEU A 140 11.16 16.37 -6.44
CA LEU A 140 11.52 17.41 -7.41
C LEU A 140 10.30 18.20 -7.88
N LEU A 141 9.07 17.68 -7.77
CA LEU A 141 7.85 18.34 -8.23
C LEU A 141 7.74 19.75 -7.61
N LYS A 142 7.53 20.76 -8.45
CA LYS A 142 7.26 22.13 -7.99
C LYS A 142 5.88 22.25 -7.35
N ILE A 143 5.85 22.73 -6.12
CA ILE A 143 4.64 23.01 -5.36
C ILE A 143 4.16 24.44 -5.71
N PRO A 144 2.84 24.70 -5.85
CA PRO A 144 2.31 26.05 -6.01
C PRO A 144 2.78 26.98 -4.87
N ASP A 145 3.11 28.23 -5.18
CA ASP A 145 3.56 29.19 -4.17
C ASP A 145 2.49 29.45 -3.10
N ARG A 146 2.91 29.71 -1.86
CA ARG A 146 1.98 29.98 -0.74
C ARG A 146 1.08 31.21 -1.00
N SER A 147 1.53 32.17 -1.81
CA SER A 147 0.74 33.35 -2.20
C SER A 147 -0.48 33.02 -3.07
N LEU A 148 -0.57 31.81 -3.66
CA LEU A 148 -1.76 31.35 -4.39
C LEU A 148 -2.89 30.85 -3.46
N PHE A 149 -2.69 30.95 -2.13
CA PHE A 149 -3.66 30.50 -1.15
C PHE A 149 -4.11 31.66 -0.24
N PRO A 150 -5.39 31.71 0.16
CA PRO A 150 -6.46 30.77 -0.19
C PRO A 150 -6.86 30.89 -1.67
N GLY A 151 -7.33 29.80 -2.27
CA GLY A 151 -7.83 29.82 -3.63
C GLY A 151 -9.08 30.67 -3.77
N THR A 152 -9.12 31.51 -4.80
CA THR A 152 -10.26 32.40 -5.11
C THR A 152 -10.91 32.08 -6.45
N GLY A 153 -10.54 30.96 -7.07
CA GLY A 153 -11.12 30.47 -8.33
C GLY A 153 -10.55 31.16 -9.59
N PRO A 154 -11.04 30.76 -10.77
CA PRO A 154 -10.51 31.21 -12.07
C PRO A 154 -10.54 32.74 -12.28
N GLU A 155 -11.53 33.43 -11.71
CA GLU A 155 -11.69 34.89 -11.84
C GLU A 155 -10.80 35.69 -10.86
N GLY A 156 -10.10 35.01 -9.94
CA GLY A 156 -9.13 35.64 -9.03
C GLY A 156 -7.71 35.11 -9.23
N ASN A 157 -7.09 34.56 -8.19
CA ASN A 157 -5.73 34.02 -8.26
C ASN A 157 -5.59 32.69 -9.02
N GLY A 158 -6.68 32.16 -9.59
CA GLY A 158 -6.69 30.95 -10.41
C GLY A 158 -6.60 29.64 -9.62
N MET A 159 -6.38 29.65 -8.32
CA MET A 159 -6.37 28.45 -7.48
C MET A 159 -7.80 28.04 -7.10
N PRO A 160 -8.21 26.75 -7.21
CA PRO A 160 -9.56 26.32 -6.84
C PRO A 160 -9.95 26.74 -5.43
N VAL A 161 -11.18 27.23 -5.28
CA VAL A 161 -11.72 27.71 -3.99
C VAL A 161 -11.74 26.63 -2.90
N ALA A 162 -11.68 25.36 -3.30
CA ALA A 162 -11.60 24.23 -2.38
C ALA A 162 -10.27 24.20 -1.60
N PHE A 163 -9.19 24.76 -2.14
CA PHE A 163 -7.89 24.80 -1.48
C PHE A 163 -7.69 26.10 -0.71
N ARG A 164 -7.89 26.05 0.60
CA ARG A 164 -7.68 27.17 1.52
C ARG A 164 -6.22 27.34 1.93
N SER A 165 -5.40 26.29 1.82
CA SER A 165 -3.98 26.33 2.13
C SER A 165 -3.15 25.43 1.20
N GLN A 166 -1.84 25.66 1.16
CA GLN A 166 -0.89 24.83 0.40
C GLN A 166 -0.89 23.38 0.90
N GLU A 167 -1.10 23.16 2.20
CA GLU A 167 -1.16 21.84 2.84
C GLU A 167 -2.38 21.04 2.36
N GLN A 168 -3.52 21.69 2.11
CA GLN A 168 -4.69 21.00 1.54
C GLN A 168 -4.42 20.53 0.10
N TRP A 169 -3.71 21.35 -0.68
CA TRP A 169 -3.27 20.94 -2.01
C TRP A 169 -2.26 19.78 -1.93
N LEU A 170 -1.27 19.87 -1.03
CA LEU A 170 -0.31 18.78 -0.80
C LEU A 170 -0.99 17.49 -0.38
N ASN A 171 -1.97 17.56 0.53
CA ASN A 171 -2.76 16.41 0.93
C ASN A 171 -3.48 15.76 -0.27
N ALA A 172 -4.08 16.55 -1.16
CA ALA A 172 -4.74 16.04 -2.36
C ALA A 172 -3.76 15.35 -3.34
N ILE A 173 -2.52 15.83 -3.44
CA ILE A 173 -1.54 15.21 -4.33
C ILE A 173 -0.87 13.98 -3.68
N GLN A 174 -0.49 14.07 -2.41
CA GLN A 174 0.35 13.08 -1.74
C GLN A 174 -0.43 11.93 -1.09
N LEU A 175 -1.58 12.21 -0.47
CA LEU A 175 -2.23 11.26 0.46
C LEU A 175 -3.65 10.89 0.03
N ASN A 176 -4.47 11.88 -0.35
CA ASN A 176 -5.91 11.71 -0.58
C ASN A 176 -6.32 11.90 -2.05
N GLY A 177 -5.38 11.72 -2.97
CA GLY A 177 -5.63 11.74 -4.41
C GLY A 177 -4.62 10.90 -5.15
N CYS A 178 -3.71 11.51 -5.91
CA CYS A 178 -2.80 10.78 -6.80
C CYS A 178 -1.91 9.75 -6.06
N GLY A 179 -1.28 10.16 -4.97
CA GLY A 179 -0.34 9.32 -4.22
C GLY A 179 -0.96 8.10 -3.51
N ASN A 180 -2.28 8.08 -3.32
CA ASN A 180 -2.98 6.91 -2.76
C ASN A 180 -3.05 5.75 -3.76
N CYS A 181 -3.13 6.07 -5.06
CA CYS A 181 -3.34 5.10 -6.12
C CYS A 181 -2.07 4.84 -6.94
N HIS A 182 -1.10 5.76 -6.92
CA HIS A 182 0.06 5.73 -7.81
C HIS A 182 1.35 5.99 -7.04
N GLN A 183 2.35 5.15 -7.30
CA GLN A 183 3.72 5.40 -6.84
C GLN A 183 4.40 6.44 -7.75
N LEU A 184 4.13 7.73 -7.50
CA LEU A 184 4.76 8.81 -8.25
C LEU A 184 6.29 8.88 -8.00
N GLY A 185 7.04 9.08 -9.07
CA GLY A 185 8.49 9.16 -9.07
C GLY A 185 9.21 7.84 -9.39
N ASP A 186 8.45 6.75 -9.55
CA ASP A 186 9.01 5.56 -10.18
C ASP A 186 9.34 5.83 -11.66
N LYS A 187 10.06 4.92 -12.30
CA LYS A 187 10.49 5.15 -13.69
C LYS A 187 9.30 5.34 -14.64
N ALA A 188 8.23 4.57 -14.45
CA ALA A 188 7.06 4.62 -15.30
C ALA A 188 6.28 5.94 -15.19
N THR A 189 6.37 6.64 -14.05
CA THR A 189 5.66 7.91 -13.82
C THR A 189 6.55 9.13 -14.01
N ARG A 190 7.85 9.07 -13.71
CA ARG A 190 8.79 10.19 -13.92
C ARG A 190 9.25 10.35 -15.37
N GLU A 191 9.11 9.30 -16.18
CA GLU A 191 9.35 9.30 -17.63
C GLU A 191 8.07 8.91 -18.37
N PHE A 192 8.10 8.97 -19.69
CA PHE A 192 7.03 8.46 -20.55
C PHE A 192 7.43 7.17 -21.27
N PRO A 193 6.59 6.12 -21.23
CA PRO A 193 6.69 5.00 -22.15
C PRO A 193 6.66 5.46 -23.60
N ALA A 194 7.39 4.77 -24.48
CA ALA A 194 7.49 5.11 -25.90
C ALA A 194 6.13 5.27 -26.60
N ALA A 195 5.13 4.48 -26.22
CA ALA A 195 3.76 4.56 -26.75
C ALA A 195 3.06 5.90 -26.44
N LEU A 196 3.42 6.57 -25.33
CA LEU A 196 2.89 7.88 -24.97
C LEU A 196 3.70 9.01 -25.60
N GLU A 197 5.02 8.87 -25.72
CA GLU A 197 5.92 9.84 -26.38
C GLU A 197 5.62 10.00 -27.87
N ALA A 198 5.48 8.88 -28.60
CA ALA A 198 5.38 8.90 -30.06
C ALA A 198 4.14 9.60 -30.63
N SER A 199 3.18 9.98 -29.78
CA SER A 199 1.88 10.50 -30.20
C SER A 199 1.64 11.96 -29.84
N LYS A 200 2.66 12.71 -29.39
CA LYS A 200 2.44 14.00 -28.70
C LYS A 200 3.45 15.10 -29.04
N SER A 201 2.93 16.33 -29.07
CA SER A 201 3.67 17.54 -29.40
C SER A 201 4.35 18.19 -28.20
N SER A 202 3.92 17.85 -26.97
CA SER A 202 4.46 18.38 -25.71
C SER A 202 4.28 17.40 -24.54
N SER A 203 5.06 17.58 -23.46
CA SER A 203 4.92 16.79 -22.21
C SER A 203 3.56 17.01 -21.52
N VAL A 204 2.93 18.17 -21.71
CA VAL A 204 1.56 18.44 -21.25
C VAL A 204 0.55 17.55 -21.99
N ASP A 205 0.69 17.41 -23.31
CA ASP A 205 -0.17 16.53 -24.11
C ASP A 205 0.05 15.06 -23.74
N ALA A 206 1.29 14.67 -23.45
CA ALA A 206 1.64 13.32 -23.01
C ALA A 206 1.04 12.98 -21.64
N TRP A 207 1.09 13.89 -20.66
CA TRP A 207 0.40 13.70 -19.38
C TRP A 207 -1.12 13.67 -19.53
N THR A 208 -1.69 14.56 -20.34
CA THR A 208 -3.12 14.58 -20.60
C THR A 208 -3.58 13.25 -21.20
N ARG A 209 -2.85 12.72 -22.18
CA ARG A 209 -3.12 11.41 -22.78
C ARG A 209 -2.91 10.26 -21.80
N ARG A 210 -1.87 10.32 -20.96
CA ARG A 210 -1.61 9.31 -19.92
C ARG A 210 -2.82 9.13 -19.02
N LEU A 211 -3.36 10.23 -18.50
CA LEU A 211 -4.49 10.22 -17.57
C LEU A 211 -5.80 9.72 -18.19
N GLN A 212 -5.92 9.66 -19.51
CA GLN A 212 -7.07 9.07 -20.20
C GLN A 212 -6.97 7.54 -20.38
N SER A 213 -5.81 6.94 -20.06
CA SER A 213 -5.51 5.55 -20.43
C SER A 213 -6.21 4.52 -19.54
N GLY A 214 -6.79 3.50 -20.18
CA GLY A 214 -7.32 2.33 -19.48
C GLY A 214 -8.61 2.59 -18.68
N PRO A 215 -9.08 1.60 -17.90
CA PRO A 215 -10.38 1.65 -17.25
C PRO A 215 -10.46 2.72 -16.13
N GLY A 216 -9.34 3.08 -15.51
CA GLY A 216 -9.27 4.18 -14.53
C GLY A 216 -9.26 5.59 -15.12
N GLY A 217 -9.21 5.73 -16.46
CA GLY A 217 -9.01 7.01 -17.14
C GLY A 217 -10.06 8.07 -16.81
N GLY A 218 -11.33 7.69 -16.75
CA GLY A 218 -12.41 8.64 -16.42
C GLY A 218 -12.26 9.25 -15.02
N THR A 219 -11.88 8.45 -14.02
CA THR A 219 -11.64 8.91 -12.64
C THR A 219 -10.38 9.76 -12.56
N MET A 220 -9.29 9.38 -13.26
CA MET A 220 -8.06 10.17 -13.32
C MET A 220 -8.30 11.56 -13.96
N VAL A 221 -9.03 11.62 -15.08
CA VAL A 221 -9.38 12.89 -15.76
C VAL A 221 -10.27 13.79 -14.91
N ARG A 222 -11.27 13.24 -14.22
CA ARG A 222 -12.09 14.03 -13.29
C ARG A 222 -11.27 14.59 -12.14
N THR A 223 -10.43 13.75 -11.53
CA THR A 223 -9.63 14.14 -10.35
C THR A 223 -8.61 15.20 -10.72
N ILE A 224 -7.90 15.06 -11.83
CA ILE A 224 -6.93 16.09 -12.24
C ILE A 224 -7.61 17.41 -12.57
N GLY A 225 -8.86 17.37 -13.07
CA GLY A 225 -9.66 18.56 -13.34
C GLY A 225 -9.94 19.41 -12.10
N THR A 226 -10.02 18.81 -10.91
CA THR A 226 -10.19 19.55 -9.65
C THR A 226 -8.92 20.27 -9.20
N LEU A 227 -7.79 20.01 -9.87
CA LEU A 227 -6.47 20.57 -9.60
C LEU A 227 -6.05 21.59 -10.67
N ASN A 228 -6.97 22.01 -11.53
CA ASN A 228 -6.72 23.00 -12.56
C ASN A 228 -6.51 24.39 -11.94
N THR A 229 -5.51 25.08 -12.46
CA THR A 229 -5.18 26.47 -12.12
C THR A 229 -4.94 27.27 -13.40
N SER A 230 -5.04 28.60 -13.34
CA SER A 230 -4.86 29.48 -14.52
C SER A 230 -3.50 29.34 -15.20
N ASP A 231 -2.47 28.91 -14.46
CA ASP A 231 -1.13 28.65 -14.99
C ASP A 231 -0.96 27.29 -15.69
N GLY A 232 -2.00 26.45 -15.75
CA GLY A 232 -1.96 25.11 -16.37
C GLY A 232 -2.07 23.94 -15.38
N GLY A 233 -2.33 24.20 -14.10
CA GLY A 233 -2.72 23.17 -13.13
C GLY A 233 -1.60 22.23 -12.71
N HIS A 234 -2.02 21.12 -12.12
CA HIS A 234 -1.12 20.04 -11.75
C HIS A 234 -0.55 19.31 -12.99
N ILE A 235 -1.27 19.26 -14.12
CA ILE A 235 -0.76 18.67 -15.37
C ILE A 235 0.50 19.38 -15.85
N ARG A 236 0.49 20.72 -15.87
CA ARG A 236 1.70 21.48 -16.23
C ARG A 236 2.86 21.15 -15.29
N ARG A 237 2.60 21.08 -13.98
CA ARG A 237 3.64 20.80 -12.97
C ARG A 237 4.25 19.40 -13.18
N LEU A 238 3.45 18.40 -13.51
CA LEU A 238 3.93 17.06 -13.86
C LEU A 238 4.75 17.07 -15.16
N ALA A 239 4.32 17.84 -16.17
CA ALA A 239 5.05 17.99 -17.43
C ALA A 239 6.43 18.65 -17.22
N GLU A 240 6.48 19.78 -16.51
CA GLU A 240 7.73 20.47 -16.17
C GLU A 240 8.65 19.59 -15.33
N TRP A 241 8.11 18.85 -14.37
CA TRP A 241 8.86 17.88 -13.56
C TRP A 241 9.51 16.80 -14.44
N THR A 242 8.74 16.22 -15.37
CA THR A 242 9.24 15.21 -16.33
C THR A 242 10.30 15.81 -17.25
N ASP A 243 10.08 17.03 -17.76
CA ASP A 243 11.00 17.72 -18.67
C ASP A 243 12.34 18.03 -18.02
N ARG A 244 12.33 18.51 -16.77
CA ARG A 244 13.57 18.78 -16.03
C ARG A 244 14.36 17.51 -15.75
N ILE A 245 13.69 16.42 -15.36
CA ILE A 245 14.34 15.10 -15.20
C ILE A 245 14.96 14.66 -16.53
N ARG A 246 14.23 14.79 -17.64
CA ARG A 246 14.70 14.42 -18.98
C ARG A 246 15.97 15.17 -19.40
N VAL A 247 16.14 16.44 -19.00
CA VAL A 247 17.36 17.22 -19.27
C VAL A 247 18.43 17.09 -18.19
N GLY A 248 18.24 16.21 -17.19
CA GLY A 248 19.26 15.82 -16.22
C GLY A 248 19.10 16.37 -14.80
N GLU A 249 17.93 16.91 -14.43
CA GLU A 249 17.65 17.24 -13.02
C GLU A 249 17.63 15.95 -12.19
N LEU A 250 18.42 15.92 -11.11
CA LEU A 250 18.53 14.78 -10.20
C LEU A 250 18.00 15.16 -8.81
N PRO A 251 17.55 14.18 -8.00
CA PRO A 251 17.25 14.40 -6.59
C PRO A 251 18.42 15.09 -5.87
N SER A 252 18.11 16.12 -5.07
CA SER A 252 19.11 16.95 -4.39
C SER A 252 19.81 16.25 -3.23
N SER A 253 19.30 15.09 -2.79
CA SER A 253 19.84 14.30 -1.69
C SER A 253 20.05 12.86 -2.10
N VAL A 254 21.07 12.24 -1.52
CA VAL A 254 21.36 10.81 -1.63
C VAL A 254 20.61 10.09 -0.50
N PRO A 255 19.78 9.08 -0.80
CA PRO A 255 19.13 8.31 0.26
C PRO A 255 20.17 7.60 1.15
N PRO A 256 19.95 7.56 2.48
CA PRO A 256 20.85 6.85 3.37
C PRO A 256 20.76 5.35 3.11
N ARG A 257 21.89 4.66 3.26
CA ARG A 257 21.92 3.19 3.28
C ARG A 257 21.46 2.67 4.64
N PRO A 258 20.89 1.46 4.72
CA PRO A 258 20.52 0.88 5.99
C PRO A 258 21.72 0.75 6.93
N ASN A 259 21.52 1.13 8.19
CA ASN A 259 22.54 1.11 9.22
C ASN A 259 21.99 0.58 10.56
N GLY A 260 22.89 0.18 11.46
CA GLY A 260 22.50 -0.37 12.75
C GLY A 260 21.49 -1.52 12.62
N VAL A 261 20.37 -1.41 13.34
CA VAL A 261 19.32 -2.45 13.40
C VAL A 261 18.55 -2.64 12.09
N GLU A 262 18.54 -1.65 11.20
CA GLU A 262 17.86 -1.73 9.90
C GLU A 262 18.44 -2.85 9.02
N ARG A 263 19.70 -3.22 9.25
CA ARG A 263 20.39 -4.27 8.50
C ARG A 263 19.94 -5.68 8.85
N ASN A 264 19.19 -5.84 9.95
CA ASN A 264 18.66 -7.14 10.38
C ASN A 264 17.38 -7.53 9.62
N LEU A 265 16.88 -6.69 8.71
CA LEU A 265 15.70 -6.98 7.93
C LEU A 265 16.01 -7.98 6.81
N VAL A 266 15.22 -9.05 6.76
CA VAL A 266 15.18 -10.02 5.67
C VAL A 266 13.85 -9.84 4.94
N VAL A 267 13.91 -9.49 3.66
CA VAL A 267 12.72 -9.26 2.84
C VAL A 267 12.58 -10.41 1.85
N THR A 268 11.43 -11.08 1.86
CA THR A 268 11.08 -12.08 0.85
C THR A 268 9.98 -11.52 -0.04
N VAL A 269 10.20 -11.57 -1.35
CA VAL A 269 9.31 -11.04 -2.37
C VAL A 269 8.81 -12.18 -3.24
N TYR A 270 7.49 -12.24 -3.41
CA TYR A 270 6.82 -13.20 -4.28
C TYR A 270 5.97 -12.48 -5.31
N ASP A 271 6.01 -12.93 -6.56
CA ASP A 271 4.92 -12.62 -7.48
C ASP A 271 3.69 -13.43 -7.07
N TRP A 272 2.53 -12.78 -6.97
CA TRP A 272 1.32 -13.42 -6.43
C TRP A 272 0.24 -13.69 -7.49
N LEU A 273 -0.22 -12.68 -8.24
CA LEU A 273 -1.24 -12.85 -9.29
C LEU A 273 -0.58 -12.84 -10.68
N SER A 274 -1.23 -12.18 -11.63
CA SER A 274 -0.82 -11.93 -13.00
C SER A 274 -0.47 -10.46 -13.15
N ALA A 275 0.47 -10.13 -14.03
CA ALA A 275 0.84 -8.75 -14.34
C ALA A 275 -0.33 -7.89 -14.88
N LYS A 276 -1.44 -8.51 -15.29
CA LYS A 276 -2.64 -7.85 -15.82
C LYS A 276 -3.56 -7.30 -14.73
N TYR A 277 -3.55 -7.90 -13.55
CA TYR A 277 -4.52 -7.63 -12.49
C TYR A 277 -3.81 -7.11 -11.24
N TYR A 278 -4.45 -6.16 -10.56
CA TYR A 278 -3.92 -5.63 -9.31
C TYR A 278 -4.58 -6.31 -8.11
N ILE A 279 -3.89 -6.30 -6.98
CA ILE A 279 -4.41 -6.74 -5.69
C ILE A 279 -4.63 -5.48 -4.86
N HIS A 280 -5.85 -5.27 -4.40
CA HIS A 280 -6.23 -4.12 -3.59
C HIS A 280 -6.02 -4.38 -2.11
N ASP A 281 -6.51 -5.52 -1.62
CA ASP A 281 -6.45 -5.90 -0.20
C ASP A 281 -6.04 -7.36 -0.01
N LEU A 282 -5.69 -7.73 1.22
CA LEU A 282 -5.41 -9.10 1.61
C LEU A 282 -5.78 -9.41 3.06
N ALA A 283 -6.00 -10.70 3.35
CA ALA A 283 -6.19 -11.26 4.67
C ALA A 283 -5.10 -12.30 4.97
N LEU A 284 -4.46 -12.15 6.13
CA LEU A 284 -3.41 -13.05 6.62
C LEU A 284 -3.90 -14.00 7.71
N THR A 285 -4.71 -13.51 8.65
CA THR A 285 -5.20 -14.23 9.82
C THR A 285 -6.28 -13.39 10.50
N ASP A 286 -6.97 -13.95 11.48
CA ASP A 286 -7.75 -13.14 12.43
C ASP A 286 -6.80 -12.27 13.24
N ARG A 287 -6.97 -10.94 13.18
CA ARG A 287 -6.11 -9.97 13.88
C ARG A 287 -6.24 -10.08 15.40
N ARG A 288 -7.38 -10.57 15.90
CA ARG A 288 -7.64 -10.78 17.34
C ARG A 288 -6.90 -12.02 17.86
N LYS A 289 -6.58 -12.97 16.97
CA LYS A 289 -5.80 -14.17 17.28
C LYS A 289 -4.93 -14.58 16.09
N PRO A 290 -3.71 -14.02 15.96
CA PRO A 290 -2.85 -14.22 14.79
C PRO A 290 -2.41 -15.67 14.52
N THR A 291 -2.62 -16.59 15.46
CA THR A 291 -2.28 -18.00 15.31
C THR A 291 -3.33 -18.82 14.55
N VAL A 292 -4.51 -18.26 14.24
CA VAL A 292 -5.59 -18.96 13.51
C VAL A 292 -5.12 -19.44 12.14
N ASN A 293 -4.30 -18.65 11.44
CA ASN A 293 -3.73 -19.00 10.14
C ASN A 293 -2.20 -18.87 10.15
N ALA A 294 -1.56 -19.29 11.24
CA ALA A 294 -0.10 -19.31 11.33
C ALA A 294 0.49 -20.10 10.14
N PHE A 295 1.38 -19.45 9.39
CA PHE A 295 2.02 -20.03 8.19
C PHE A 295 1.05 -20.48 7.09
N GLY A 296 -0.21 -20.06 7.17
CA GLY A 296 -1.25 -20.47 6.23
C GLY A 296 -1.29 -19.61 4.97
N PRO A 297 -2.22 -19.93 4.05
CA PRO A 297 -2.39 -19.18 2.83
C PRO A 297 -2.87 -17.75 3.09
N ILE A 298 -2.41 -16.82 2.26
CA ILE A 298 -2.81 -15.42 2.19
C ILE A 298 -3.90 -15.30 1.13
N TYR A 299 -4.96 -14.59 1.45
CA TYR A 299 -6.11 -14.43 0.57
C TYR A 299 -6.25 -12.98 0.11
N GLY A 300 -6.18 -12.74 -1.20
CA GLY A 300 -6.25 -11.40 -1.76
C GLY A 300 -7.63 -11.04 -2.29
N ALA A 301 -7.84 -9.75 -2.52
CA ALA A 301 -8.99 -9.20 -3.22
C ALA A 301 -8.51 -8.30 -4.36
N ALA A 302 -9.07 -8.52 -5.55
CA ALA A 302 -8.72 -7.81 -6.78
C ALA A 302 -9.89 -6.89 -7.18
N GLU A 303 -10.20 -5.93 -6.30
CA GLU A 303 -11.29 -4.95 -6.46
C GLU A 303 -11.35 -4.42 -7.90
N LEU A 304 -12.55 -4.26 -8.47
CA LEU A 304 -12.81 -3.88 -9.87
C LEU A 304 -12.22 -4.79 -10.96
N SER A 305 -11.15 -5.53 -10.67
CA SER A 305 -10.23 -6.07 -11.67
C SER A 305 -10.65 -7.45 -12.17
N THR A 306 -10.81 -8.44 -11.29
CA THR A 306 -11.14 -9.81 -11.67
C THR A 306 -11.92 -10.55 -10.58
N ASP A 307 -12.74 -11.52 -11.00
CA ASP A 307 -13.46 -12.44 -10.09
C ASP A 307 -12.58 -13.63 -9.65
N ASP A 308 -11.38 -13.78 -10.23
CA ASP A 308 -10.38 -14.80 -9.89
C ASP A 308 -9.45 -14.29 -8.79
N LEU A 309 -9.87 -14.44 -7.53
CA LEU A 309 -9.16 -13.88 -6.39
C LEU A 309 -7.89 -14.69 -6.05
N PRO A 310 -6.75 -14.03 -5.81
CA PRO A 310 -5.47 -14.70 -5.62
C PRO A 310 -5.33 -15.32 -4.22
N ILE A 311 -4.64 -16.46 -4.14
CA ILE A 311 -4.26 -17.14 -2.91
C ILE A 311 -2.75 -17.45 -2.99
N LEU A 312 -1.98 -17.06 -1.97
CA LEU A 312 -0.53 -17.34 -1.87
C LEU A 312 -0.28 -18.21 -0.65
N ASP A 313 0.31 -19.38 -0.83
CA ASP A 313 0.93 -20.12 0.25
C ASP A 313 2.43 -19.76 0.26
N PRO A 314 2.90 -18.89 1.18
CA PRO A 314 4.29 -18.43 1.18
C PRO A 314 5.27 -19.51 1.64
N VAL A 315 4.80 -20.52 2.39
CA VAL A 315 5.64 -21.64 2.85
C VAL A 315 5.84 -22.65 1.75
N LYS A 316 4.78 -22.99 1.00
CA LYS A 316 4.86 -23.89 -0.16
C LYS A 316 5.24 -23.18 -1.46
N ILE A 317 5.33 -21.84 -1.44
CA ILE A 317 5.67 -21.00 -2.58
C ILE A 317 4.73 -21.28 -3.76
N THR A 318 3.44 -21.37 -3.44
CA THR A 318 2.41 -21.71 -4.41
C THR A 318 1.43 -20.57 -4.54
N LYS A 319 1.19 -20.11 -5.77
CA LYS A 319 0.12 -19.17 -6.09
C LYS A 319 -1.01 -19.88 -6.83
N THR A 320 -2.23 -19.66 -6.40
CA THR A 320 -3.46 -20.13 -7.06
C THR A 320 -4.49 -19.01 -7.10
N THR A 321 -5.60 -19.24 -7.79
CA THR A 321 -6.78 -18.37 -7.73
C THR A 321 -8.00 -19.15 -7.25
N MET A 322 -8.96 -18.43 -6.68
CA MET A 322 -10.31 -18.95 -6.45
C MET A 322 -11.30 -18.14 -7.30
N LYS A 323 -12.12 -18.85 -8.07
CA LYS A 323 -13.23 -18.23 -8.79
C LYS A 323 -14.36 -17.96 -7.82
N VAL A 324 -14.53 -16.70 -7.44
CA VAL A 324 -15.64 -16.32 -6.55
C VAL A 324 -16.92 -16.23 -7.37
N PRO A 325 -18.01 -16.92 -6.97
CA PRO A 325 -19.28 -16.81 -7.66
C PRO A 325 -20.00 -15.52 -7.27
N THR A 326 -20.73 -14.92 -8.21
CA THR A 326 -21.86 -14.05 -7.86
C THR A 326 -23.07 -14.92 -7.55
N ARG A 327 -23.83 -14.58 -6.50
CA ARG A 327 -25.01 -15.34 -6.12
C ARG A 327 -26.12 -15.18 -7.16
N ASP A 328 -26.35 -13.94 -7.59
CA ASP A 328 -27.41 -13.56 -8.51
C ASP A 328 -26.81 -13.17 -9.86
N GLN A 329 -27.48 -13.57 -10.95
CA GLN A 329 -27.00 -13.33 -12.32
C GLN A 329 -27.06 -11.86 -12.73
N ASP A 330 -27.86 -11.05 -12.03
CA ASP A 330 -28.08 -9.63 -12.29
C ASP A 330 -26.98 -8.73 -11.72
N ALA A 331 -25.96 -9.31 -11.06
CA ALA A 331 -24.79 -8.59 -10.56
C ALA A 331 -24.08 -7.83 -11.71
N PRO A 332 -23.99 -6.48 -11.66
CA PRO A 332 -23.38 -5.69 -12.71
C PRO A 332 -21.85 -5.83 -12.73
N SER A 333 -21.25 -5.69 -13.92
CA SER A 333 -19.77 -5.68 -14.05
C SER A 333 -19.20 -4.29 -13.75
N SER A 334 -18.02 -4.25 -13.14
CA SER A 334 -17.24 -3.03 -12.95
C SER A 334 -16.91 -2.29 -14.26
N ALA A 335 -16.89 -3.00 -15.39
CA ALA A 335 -16.67 -2.42 -16.72
C ALA A 335 -17.71 -1.36 -17.08
N LEU A 336 -18.94 -1.46 -16.56
CA LEU A 336 -20.01 -0.49 -16.83
C LEU A 336 -19.67 0.92 -16.33
N ALA A 337 -19.00 1.01 -15.18
CA ALA A 337 -18.56 2.29 -14.59
C ALA A 337 -17.14 2.70 -15.01
N ASN A 338 -16.38 1.78 -15.60
CA ASN A 338 -14.96 1.96 -15.91
C ASN A 338 -14.62 1.59 -17.38
N PRO A 339 -15.28 2.20 -18.38
CA PRO A 339 -15.01 1.87 -19.78
C PRO A 339 -13.62 2.34 -20.21
N VAL A 340 -12.95 1.54 -21.04
CA VAL A 340 -11.69 1.94 -21.68
C VAL A 340 -11.98 2.94 -22.81
N VAL A 341 -11.80 4.24 -22.53
CA VAL A 341 -12.02 5.31 -23.52
C VAL A 341 -10.77 5.58 -24.37
N ALA A 342 -9.58 5.45 -23.80
CA ALA A 342 -8.32 5.52 -24.53
C ALA A 342 -7.41 4.33 -24.19
N PRO A 343 -6.62 3.82 -25.16
CA PRO A 343 -5.86 2.60 -24.96
C PRO A 343 -4.80 2.76 -23.86
N SER A 344 -4.63 1.72 -23.05
CA SER A 344 -3.49 1.55 -22.17
C SER A 344 -2.20 1.40 -22.99
N PRO A 345 -1.08 2.02 -22.59
CA PRO A 345 0.22 1.79 -23.22
C PRO A 345 0.74 0.35 -23.00
N TYR A 346 0.11 -0.44 -22.12
CA TYR A 346 0.52 -1.81 -21.81
C TYR A 346 -0.48 -2.86 -22.33
N PHE A 347 -1.78 -2.57 -22.27
CA PHE A 347 -2.86 -3.53 -22.60
C PHE A 347 -3.75 -3.08 -23.77
N GLY A 348 -3.42 -1.97 -24.43
CA GLY A 348 -4.23 -1.43 -25.53
C GLY A 348 -5.67 -1.14 -25.09
N THR A 349 -6.64 -1.56 -25.88
CA THR A 349 -8.08 -1.34 -25.61
C THR A 349 -8.72 -2.46 -24.78
N GLU A 350 -7.93 -3.37 -24.20
CA GLU A 350 -8.46 -4.47 -23.41
C GLU A 350 -9.14 -3.99 -22.11
N GLN A 351 -10.36 -4.46 -21.84
CA GLN A 351 -11.09 -4.19 -20.60
C GLN A 351 -10.56 -5.07 -19.47
N VAL A 352 -9.49 -4.62 -18.79
CA VAL A 352 -8.83 -5.37 -17.71
C VAL A 352 -9.53 -5.27 -16.34
N TRP A 353 -10.55 -4.41 -16.24
CA TRP A 353 -11.44 -4.30 -15.08
C TRP A 353 -12.86 -4.71 -15.50
N ASP A 354 -13.25 -5.94 -15.18
CA ASP A 354 -14.54 -6.50 -15.59
C ASP A 354 -15.25 -7.34 -14.50
N SER A 355 -14.73 -7.29 -13.27
CA SER A 355 -15.24 -8.06 -12.13
C SER A 355 -16.74 -7.80 -11.86
N LYS A 356 -17.50 -8.88 -11.65
CA LYS A 356 -18.87 -8.82 -11.12
C LYS A 356 -18.93 -9.05 -9.61
N VAL A 357 -17.94 -9.71 -9.04
CA VAL A 357 -17.82 -9.96 -7.59
C VAL A 357 -17.37 -8.69 -6.88
N ASN A 358 -16.48 -7.91 -7.50
CA ASN A 358 -15.91 -6.67 -6.95
C ASN A 358 -15.51 -6.84 -5.48
N ALA A 359 -14.73 -7.89 -5.19
CA ALA A 359 -14.33 -8.23 -3.84
C ALA A 359 -13.38 -7.18 -3.28
N HIS A 360 -13.55 -6.86 -2.00
CA HIS A 360 -12.78 -5.85 -1.30
C HIS A 360 -12.58 -6.26 0.17
N ASN A 361 -11.51 -5.73 0.77
CA ASN A 361 -11.19 -5.80 2.19
C ASN A 361 -11.48 -7.14 2.89
N PRO A 362 -10.79 -8.23 2.52
CA PRO A 362 -11.00 -9.49 3.21
C PRO A 362 -10.51 -9.43 4.65
N MET A 363 -11.24 -10.07 5.57
CA MET A 363 -10.78 -10.35 6.94
C MET A 363 -11.10 -11.79 7.31
N MET A 364 -10.32 -12.36 8.23
CA MET A 364 -10.51 -13.71 8.70
C MET A 364 -11.14 -13.73 10.10
N ASP A 365 -12.07 -14.66 10.34
CA ASP A 365 -12.64 -14.88 11.67
C ASP A 365 -11.85 -15.92 12.48
N GLN A 366 -12.28 -16.13 13.73
CA GLN A 366 -11.62 -17.02 14.68
C GLN A 366 -11.62 -18.51 14.29
N GLU A 367 -12.45 -18.89 13.31
CA GLU A 367 -12.56 -20.26 12.79
C GLU A 367 -11.74 -20.46 11.50
N GLY A 368 -11.11 -19.39 10.99
CA GLY A 368 -10.33 -19.39 9.76
C GLY A 368 -11.14 -19.09 8.50
N ARG A 369 -12.39 -18.63 8.63
CA ARG A 369 -13.23 -18.25 7.49
C ARG A 369 -12.84 -16.88 6.98
N VAL A 370 -12.82 -16.69 5.66
CA VAL A 370 -12.43 -15.43 5.02
C VAL A 370 -13.67 -14.69 4.54
N TYR A 371 -13.95 -13.53 5.12
CA TYR A 371 -15.07 -12.66 4.78
C TYR A 371 -14.58 -11.60 3.83
N TYR A 372 -15.35 -11.35 2.79
CA TYR A 372 -15.15 -10.28 1.82
C TYR A 372 -16.34 -9.34 1.85
N THR A 373 -16.12 -8.04 1.68
CA THR A 373 -17.16 -7.20 1.09
C THR A 373 -17.14 -7.51 -0.40
N ALA A 374 -18.20 -8.15 -0.91
CA ALA A 374 -18.28 -8.58 -2.29
C ALA A 374 -19.72 -8.45 -2.80
N GLN A 375 -19.86 -7.98 -4.03
CA GLN A 375 -21.11 -7.91 -4.73
C GLN A 375 -21.63 -9.32 -5.00
N ALA A 376 -22.80 -9.63 -4.46
CA ALA A 376 -23.47 -10.89 -4.69
C ALA A 376 -24.65 -10.74 -5.66
N ARG A 377 -25.19 -9.52 -5.81
CA ARG A 377 -26.40 -9.19 -6.58
C ARG A 377 -26.41 -7.75 -7.05
N SER A 378 -27.42 -7.37 -7.84
CA SER A 378 -27.68 -5.97 -8.16
C SER A 378 -28.06 -5.13 -6.92
N PRO A 379 -27.56 -3.88 -6.80
CA PRO A 379 -28.04 -2.93 -5.79
C PRO A 379 -29.52 -2.58 -5.93
N LYS A 380 -30.08 -2.73 -7.14
CA LYS A 380 -31.47 -2.39 -7.46
C LYS A 380 -32.48 -3.27 -6.71
N ASN A 381 -32.07 -4.47 -6.33
CA ASN A 381 -32.96 -5.52 -5.83
C ASN A 381 -32.59 -5.94 -4.39
N PRO A 382 -32.81 -5.08 -3.37
CA PRO A 382 -32.58 -5.48 -1.98
C PRO A 382 -33.61 -6.55 -1.54
N PRO A 383 -33.24 -7.42 -0.58
CA PRO A 383 -34.15 -8.42 -0.03
C PRO A 383 -35.41 -7.81 0.57
N ARG A 384 -36.51 -8.56 0.55
CA ARG A 384 -37.80 -8.11 1.12
C ARG A 384 -37.72 -7.74 2.60
N TYR A 385 -36.85 -8.40 3.37
CA TYR A 385 -36.66 -8.08 4.79
C TYR A 385 -35.98 -6.73 5.03
N CYS A 386 -35.47 -6.06 3.99
CA CYS A 386 -34.86 -4.73 4.08
C CYS A 386 -35.88 -3.59 3.94
N ALA A 387 -37.08 -3.87 3.43
CA ALA A 387 -38.10 -2.86 3.23
C ALA A 387 -38.59 -2.28 4.57
N ALA A 388 -38.99 -1.00 4.60
CA ALA A 388 -39.55 -0.34 5.79
C ALA A 388 -40.72 -1.14 6.42
N ALA A 389 -41.53 -1.78 5.58
CA ALA A 389 -42.67 -2.59 5.98
C ALA A 389 -42.29 -3.97 6.56
N SER A 390 -41.02 -4.38 6.53
CA SER A 390 -40.60 -5.71 7.01
C SER A 390 -40.63 -5.85 8.53
N GLY A 391 -40.71 -4.73 9.25
CA GLY A 391 -40.60 -4.69 10.70
C GLY A 391 -39.16 -4.78 11.23
N HIS A 392 -38.15 -4.84 10.35
CA HIS A 392 -36.74 -4.85 10.74
C HIS A 392 -36.40 -3.61 11.60
N PRO A 393 -35.77 -3.76 12.79
CA PRO A 393 -35.53 -2.64 13.70
C PRO A 393 -34.81 -1.45 13.04
N SER A 394 -33.74 -1.71 12.30
CA SER A 394 -33.02 -0.66 11.57
C SER A 394 -33.84 0.01 10.47
N ALA A 395 -34.74 -0.70 9.79
CA ALA A 395 -35.59 -0.11 8.75
C ALA A 395 -36.67 0.82 9.33
N LYS A 396 -37.06 0.61 10.59
CA LYS A 396 -37.94 1.54 11.32
C LYS A 396 -37.23 2.83 11.69
N VAL A 397 -35.93 2.74 12.00
CA VAL A 397 -35.11 3.88 12.42
C VAL A 397 -34.64 4.69 11.21
N TYR A 398 -34.18 4.02 10.15
CA TYR A 398 -33.65 4.67 8.96
C TYR A 398 -33.89 3.78 7.72
N PRO A 399 -35.05 3.91 7.06
CA PRO A 399 -35.37 3.13 5.89
C PRO A 399 -34.50 3.57 4.70
N LEU A 400 -33.80 2.61 4.10
CA LEU A 400 -32.99 2.83 2.90
C LEU A 400 -33.88 2.74 1.67
N THR A 401 -34.47 3.87 1.26
CA THR A 401 -35.45 3.92 0.16
C THR A 401 -34.82 4.03 -1.22
N GLY A 402 -33.56 4.46 -1.31
CA GLY A 402 -32.82 4.54 -2.56
C GLY A 402 -32.22 3.19 -2.96
N THR A 403 -32.47 2.75 -4.19
CA THR A 403 -31.88 1.54 -4.77
C THR A 403 -31.13 1.91 -6.05
N PRO A 404 -29.80 2.10 -5.99
CA PRO A 404 -29.01 2.46 -7.16
C PRO A 404 -29.16 1.43 -8.28
N ASP A 405 -29.06 1.90 -9.53
CA ASP A 405 -29.04 1.04 -10.72
C ASP A 405 -27.62 0.91 -11.27
N GLY A 406 -27.33 -0.20 -11.95
CA GLY A 406 -26.01 -0.49 -12.50
C GLY A 406 -24.93 -0.75 -11.45
N PHE A 407 -23.66 -0.62 -11.87
CA PHE A 407 -22.52 -0.85 -11.00
C PHE A 407 -22.28 0.33 -10.07
N VAL A 408 -22.29 0.07 -8.76
CA VAL A 408 -21.88 1.02 -7.72
C VAL A 408 -20.83 0.35 -6.86
N GLN A 409 -19.61 0.90 -6.84
CA GLN A 409 -18.44 0.29 -6.22
C GLN A 409 -18.71 -0.19 -4.79
N ASN A 410 -19.39 0.62 -3.97
CA ASN A 410 -19.64 0.32 -2.56
C ASN A 410 -20.98 -0.39 -2.30
N SER A 411 -21.69 -0.85 -3.33
CA SER A 411 -22.95 -1.60 -3.19
C SER A 411 -22.73 -3.11 -3.03
N ARG A 412 -21.66 -3.48 -2.33
CA ARG A 412 -21.31 -4.88 -2.03
C ARG A 412 -22.18 -5.43 -0.90
N GLN A 413 -22.25 -6.75 -0.80
CA GLN A 413 -22.76 -7.49 0.35
C GLN A 413 -21.58 -8.19 1.04
N VAL A 414 -21.84 -9.19 1.88
CA VAL A 414 -20.77 -9.99 2.50
C VAL A 414 -20.76 -11.40 1.91
N THR A 415 -19.60 -11.83 1.42
CA THR A 415 -19.36 -13.20 0.94
C THR A 415 -18.30 -13.84 1.81
N VAL A 416 -18.57 -15.05 2.30
CA VAL A 416 -17.66 -15.80 3.16
C VAL A 416 -17.15 -17.02 2.41
N TYR A 417 -15.84 -17.19 2.39
CA TYR A 417 -15.15 -18.38 1.90
C TYR A 417 -14.66 -19.21 3.09
N GLU A 418 -14.97 -20.50 3.11
CA GLU A 418 -14.47 -21.47 4.10
C GLU A 418 -13.32 -22.27 3.48
N PRO A 419 -12.04 -22.00 3.81
CA PRO A 419 -10.90 -22.64 3.15
C PRO A 419 -10.89 -24.17 3.19
N LYS A 420 -11.39 -24.77 4.28
CA LYS A 420 -11.41 -26.21 4.48
C LYS A 420 -12.37 -26.93 3.54
N SER A 421 -13.57 -26.39 3.36
CA SER A 421 -14.61 -26.99 2.51
C SER A 421 -14.66 -26.40 1.10
N ARG A 422 -13.97 -25.28 0.87
CA ARG A 422 -14.00 -24.47 -0.36
C ARG A 422 -15.41 -23.97 -0.71
N GLN A 423 -16.27 -23.83 0.29
CA GLN A 423 -17.65 -23.37 0.10
C GLN A 423 -17.77 -21.85 0.27
N PHE A 424 -18.65 -21.27 -0.51
CA PHE A 424 -19.06 -19.87 -0.39
C PHE A 424 -20.40 -19.77 0.34
N THR A 425 -20.49 -18.83 1.27
CA THR A 425 -21.74 -18.46 1.96
C THR A 425 -21.99 -16.98 1.78
N PHE A 426 -23.21 -16.59 1.42
CA PHE A 426 -23.58 -15.19 1.20
C PHE A 426 -24.39 -14.67 2.39
N ILE A 427 -23.98 -13.53 2.94
CA ILE A 427 -24.74 -12.76 3.91
C ILE A 427 -25.26 -11.52 3.17
N ASP A 428 -26.53 -11.56 2.80
CA ASP A 428 -27.14 -10.51 2.00
C ASP A 428 -27.54 -9.31 2.85
N THR A 429 -26.72 -8.28 2.82
CA THR A 429 -26.94 -7.07 3.61
C THR A 429 -27.97 -6.16 2.96
N CYS A 430 -28.74 -5.46 3.77
CA CYS A 430 -29.72 -4.46 3.35
C CYS A 430 -29.08 -3.15 2.86
N PHE A 431 -27.80 -2.97 3.13
CA PHE A 431 -27.00 -1.80 2.80
C PHE A 431 -25.78 -2.24 1.98
N GLY A 432 -25.22 -1.32 1.20
CA GLY A 432 -23.93 -1.50 0.55
C GLY A 432 -22.78 -1.50 1.56
N THR A 433 -21.70 -2.24 1.28
CA THR A 433 -20.54 -2.37 2.16
C THR A 433 -19.22 -1.98 1.48
N HIS A 434 -18.22 -1.55 2.25
CA HIS A 434 -16.88 -1.17 1.78
C HIS A 434 -15.76 -1.84 2.61
N HIS A 435 -15.42 -1.30 3.78
CA HIS A 435 -14.51 -1.97 4.72
C HIS A 435 -15.28 -2.81 5.72
N LEU A 436 -14.68 -3.90 6.17
CA LEU A 436 -15.21 -4.77 7.20
C LEU A 436 -14.17 -5.01 8.30
N ASN A 437 -14.60 -5.08 9.55
CA ASN A 437 -13.71 -5.43 10.66
C ASN A 437 -14.47 -6.13 11.79
N PHE A 438 -13.80 -7.07 12.46
CA PHE A 438 -14.39 -7.82 13.56
C PHE A 438 -14.20 -7.08 14.89
N ALA A 439 -15.28 -7.00 15.67
CA ALA A 439 -15.23 -6.59 17.06
C ALA A 439 -14.70 -7.72 17.97
N GLU A 440 -14.18 -7.32 19.12
CA GLU A 440 -13.82 -8.19 20.25
C GLU A 440 -15.00 -8.29 21.23
N ASP A 441 -16.14 -8.81 20.76
CA ASP A 441 -17.34 -9.00 21.56
C ASP A 441 -17.88 -10.44 21.52
N ALA A 442 -18.86 -10.74 22.37
CA ALA A 442 -19.46 -12.06 22.50
C ALA A 442 -20.31 -12.51 21.28
N TYR A 443 -20.57 -11.58 20.35
CA TYR A 443 -21.37 -11.78 19.14
C TYR A 443 -20.49 -11.97 17.89
N HIS A 444 -19.19 -11.71 18.01
CA HIS A 444 -18.26 -11.56 16.90
C HIS A 444 -18.82 -10.61 15.85
N THR A 445 -19.26 -9.43 16.30
CA THR A 445 -19.86 -8.42 15.44
C THR A 445 -18.91 -8.05 14.31
N LEU A 446 -19.38 -8.18 13.08
CA LEU A 446 -18.71 -7.70 11.89
C LEU A 446 -19.21 -6.30 11.57
N TRP A 447 -18.40 -5.28 11.85
CA TRP A 447 -18.70 -3.90 11.49
C TRP A 447 -18.42 -3.64 10.02
N LEU A 448 -19.32 -2.91 9.37
CA LEU A 448 -19.32 -2.66 7.95
C LEU A 448 -19.47 -1.16 7.69
N SER A 449 -18.43 -0.63 7.07
CA SER A 449 -18.38 0.68 6.45
C SER A 449 -19.13 0.66 5.12
N ASN A 450 -19.63 1.80 4.64
CA ASN A 450 -20.14 1.93 3.28
C ASN A 450 -19.56 3.09 2.48
N ASN A 451 -18.83 4.00 3.14
CA ASN A 451 -18.07 5.08 2.51
C ASN A 451 -18.90 5.89 1.47
N LEU A 452 -20.19 6.11 1.77
CA LEU A 452 -21.08 6.94 0.97
C LEU A 452 -21.24 8.32 1.62
N GLN A 453 -21.46 9.36 0.80
CA GLN A 453 -21.65 10.73 1.27
C GLN A 453 -23.03 11.29 0.87
N ASN A 454 -24.08 10.50 1.09
CA ASN A 454 -25.44 10.80 0.65
C ASN A 454 -26.49 10.24 1.64
N GLU A 455 -27.76 10.15 1.22
CA GLU A 455 -28.86 9.58 2.01
C GLU A 455 -28.70 8.09 2.33
N LEU A 456 -27.80 7.38 1.66
CA LEU A 456 -27.48 5.98 1.96
C LEU A 456 -26.31 5.83 2.94
N ALA A 457 -25.72 6.92 3.42
CA ALA A 457 -24.64 6.93 4.40
C ALA A 457 -25.09 6.32 5.74
N ILE A 458 -24.49 5.20 6.13
CA ILE A 458 -24.78 4.47 7.37
C ILE A 458 -23.50 3.85 7.96
N VAL A 459 -23.62 3.35 9.19
CA VAL A 459 -22.79 2.25 9.67
C VAL A 459 -23.64 0.98 9.76
N GLY A 460 -23.11 -0.13 9.27
CA GLY A 460 -23.78 -1.43 9.27
C GLY A 460 -23.04 -2.45 10.12
N TRP A 461 -23.72 -3.51 10.52
CA TRP A 461 -23.10 -4.63 11.23
C TRP A 461 -23.81 -5.96 10.97
N VAL A 462 -23.08 -7.05 11.19
CA VAL A 462 -23.58 -8.43 11.21
C VAL A 462 -23.15 -9.12 12.50
N ASN A 463 -24.10 -9.64 13.27
CA ASN A 463 -23.88 -10.61 14.34
C ASN A 463 -23.54 -11.96 13.71
N THR A 464 -22.25 -12.21 13.49
CA THR A 464 -21.81 -13.41 12.77
C THR A 464 -22.12 -14.68 13.55
N LYS A 465 -22.05 -14.66 14.89
CA LYS A 465 -22.43 -15.81 15.72
C LYS A 465 -23.89 -16.23 15.47
N MET A 466 -24.82 -15.28 15.46
CA MET A 466 -26.22 -15.57 15.17
C MET A 466 -26.42 -16.03 13.71
N PHE A 467 -25.70 -15.44 12.75
CA PHE A 467 -25.77 -15.87 11.36
C PHE A 467 -25.36 -17.33 11.20
N TRP A 468 -24.26 -17.78 11.82
CA TRP A 468 -23.84 -19.18 11.70
C TRP A 468 -24.77 -20.16 12.41
N GLN A 469 -25.43 -19.72 13.49
CA GLN A 469 -26.43 -20.52 14.20
C GLN A 469 -27.74 -20.68 13.45
N THR A 470 -28.19 -19.63 12.74
CA THR A 470 -29.56 -19.56 12.20
C THR A 470 -29.62 -19.56 10.68
N ARG A 471 -28.53 -19.15 10.02
CA ARG A 471 -28.46 -18.81 8.59
C ARG A 471 -29.43 -17.71 8.15
N ASP A 472 -29.97 -16.96 9.10
CA ASP A 472 -30.92 -15.87 8.84
C ASP A 472 -30.16 -14.54 8.76
N ALA A 473 -29.82 -14.11 7.55
CA ALA A 473 -29.13 -12.86 7.30
C ALA A 473 -29.95 -11.64 7.75
N GLY A 474 -31.28 -11.67 7.59
CA GLY A 474 -32.17 -10.56 7.96
C GLY A 474 -32.21 -10.34 9.47
N LYS A 475 -32.27 -11.41 10.26
CA LYS A 475 -32.18 -11.30 11.73
C LYS A 475 -30.78 -10.92 12.20
N SER A 476 -29.74 -11.37 11.49
CA SER A 476 -28.35 -11.26 11.94
C SER A 476 -27.69 -9.93 11.64
N GLN A 477 -28.39 -8.95 11.07
CA GLN A 477 -27.79 -7.69 10.65
C GLN A 477 -28.51 -6.48 11.25
N GLY A 478 -27.85 -5.33 11.17
CA GLY A 478 -28.43 -4.04 11.46
C GLY A 478 -27.65 -2.91 10.81
N TRP A 479 -28.28 -1.74 10.76
CA TRP A 479 -27.66 -0.49 10.35
C TRP A 479 -28.24 0.69 11.12
N THR A 480 -27.51 1.79 11.13
CA THR A 480 -27.97 3.07 11.65
C THR A 480 -27.30 4.23 10.90
N PRO A 481 -27.97 5.38 10.73
CA PRO A 481 -27.30 6.61 10.34
C PRO A 481 -26.36 7.07 11.46
N LEU A 482 -25.32 7.81 11.09
CA LEU A 482 -24.45 8.49 12.03
C LEU A 482 -25.07 9.82 12.44
N ILE A 483 -25.24 9.99 13.76
CA ILE A 483 -25.91 11.14 14.35
C ILE A 483 -25.00 11.70 15.44
N VAL A 484 -24.79 13.00 15.41
CA VAL A 484 -24.10 13.75 16.46
C VAL A 484 -25.13 14.24 17.44
N ASP A 485 -24.90 13.96 18.71
CA ASP A 485 -25.62 14.55 19.84
C ASP A 485 -25.28 16.04 19.93
N THR A 486 -25.92 16.85 19.08
CA THR A 486 -25.67 18.29 18.97
C THR A 486 -26.28 19.07 20.13
N ASN A 487 -27.27 18.49 20.81
CA ASN A 487 -27.88 19.11 21.99
C ASN A 487 -27.14 18.74 23.30
N GLY A 488 -26.26 17.74 23.26
CA GLY A 488 -25.33 17.36 24.32
C GLY A 488 -25.95 16.62 25.49
N ASN A 489 -27.10 15.97 25.31
CA ASN A 489 -27.86 15.35 26.40
C ASN A 489 -27.50 13.87 26.65
N GLY A 490 -26.61 13.29 25.85
CA GLY A 490 -26.14 11.91 25.95
C GLY A 490 -27.12 10.85 25.46
N LYS A 491 -28.19 11.25 24.75
CA LYS A 491 -29.21 10.36 24.18
C LYS A 491 -29.37 10.65 22.70
N ARG A 492 -29.84 9.65 21.97
CA ARG A 492 -30.23 9.83 20.57
C ARG A 492 -31.67 10.36 20.50
N ASP A 493 -31.83 11.59 20.05
CA ASP A 493 -33.11 12.25 19.85
C ASP A 493 -33.57 12.19 18.39
N ALA A 494 -34.69 12.86 18.09
CA ALA A 494 -35.01 13.23 16.72
C ALA A 494 -33.88 14.09 16.15
N TRP A 495 -33.58 13.96 14.86
CA TRP A 495 -32.47 14.68 14.23
C TRP A 495 -32.90 15.54 13.05
N VAL A 496 -32.07 16.52 12.72
CA VAL A 496 -32.09 17.25 11.45
C VAL A 496 -31.16 16.60 10.43
N GLU A 497 -31.45 16.78 9.15
CA GLU A 497 -30.65 16.26 8.04
C GLU A 497 -29.37 17.09 7.81
N PRO A 498 -28.33 16.55 7.12
CA PRO A 498 -27.04 17.22 6.98
C PRO A 498 -27.10 18.62 6.37
N ASN A 499 -28.05 18.84 5.45
CA ASN A 499 -28.27 20.11 4.75
C ASN A 499 -29.22 21.06 5.50
N GLN A 500 -29.72 20.68 6.67
CA GLN A 500 -30.59 21.50 7.49
C GLN A 500 -29.79 22.26 8.56
N PRO A 501 -30.29 23.45 8.98
CA PRO A 501 -29.70 24.16 10.10
C PRO A 501 -29.79 23.32 11.37
N GLU A 502 -28.86 23.53 12.30
CA GLU A 502 -28.92 22.91 13.62
C GLU A 502 -30.18 23.35 14.37
N ASP A 503 -30.73 22.45 15.17
CA ASP A 503 -31.93 22.66 15.99
C ASP A 503 -31.56 22.35 17.45
N PRO A 504 -31.66 23.32 18.39
CA PRO A 504 -31.20 23.15 19.77
C PRO A 504 -31.85 22.01 20.57
N ILE A 505 -32.99 21.49 20.12
CA ILE A 505 -33.69 20.37 20.77
C ILE A 505 -33.56 19.04 20.01
N LYS A 506 -32.69 18.98 19.01
CA LYS A 506 -32.47 17.82 18.16
C LYS A 506 -31.00 17.51 17.96
N ASP A 507 -30.77 16.29 17.52
CA ASP A 507 -29.46 15.86 17.04
C ASP A 507 -29.26 16.23 15.57
N LYS A 508 -28.04 16.02 15.05
CA LYS A 508 -27.75 16.22 13.63
C LYS A 508 -27.18 14.97 12.99
N ARG A 509 -27.82 14.51 11.92
CA ARG A 509 -27.27 13.44 11.09
C ARG A 509 -26.06 13.97 10.31
N ILE A 510 -24.98 13.19 10.29
CA ILE A 510 -23.85 13.44 9.39
C ILE A 510 -24.13 12.73 8.07
N GLY A 511 -23.92 13.43 6.95
CA GLY A 511 -24.04 12.87 5.60
C GLY A 511 -22.84 12.03 5.18
N LEU A 512 -22.09 11.45 6.12
CA LEU A 512 -20.89 10.66 5.87
C LEU A 512 -21.12 9.26 6.44
N GLY A 513 -20.95 8.24 5.59
CA GLY A 513 -20.98 6.84 6.00
C GLY A 513 -19.68 6.47 6.72
N PHE A 514 -19.76 5.43 7.56
CA PHE A 514 -18.57 4.87 8.23
C PHE A 514 -17.66 4.15 7.24
#